data_AF-A0A1J5PPK8-F1
#
_entry.id   AF-A0A1J5PPK8-F1
#
_cell.length_a   1.000
_cell.length_b   1.000
_cell.length_c   1.000
_cell.angle_alpha   90.00
_cell.angle_beta   90.00
_cell.angle_gamma   90.00
#
_symmetry.space_group_name_H-M   'P 1'
#
loop_
_entity.id
_entity.type
_entity.pdbx_description
1 polymer ?
#
loop_
_entity_poly.entity_id
_entity_poly.type
_entity_poly.pdbx_seq_one_letter_code
_entity_poly.pdbx_strand_id
1 'polypeptide(L)' 'MSALPSRAAQSAWNKAFAGTGAIAQLPFDLMRAQYAQAVRNGLVERSLLAAGRFERDVATLERMTLGPLARSR' A
#
# COMPACT_ATOMS: atom_id res chain seq x y z
N MET A 1 -21.82 -12.32 -19.20
CA MET A 1 -20.77 -11.46 -19.80
C MET A 1 -20.92 -10.06 -19.23
N SER A 2 -20.21 -9.74 -18.15
CA SER A 2 -20.14 -8.37 -17.62
C SER A 2 -19.21 -7.57 -18.52
N ALA A 3 -19.74 -6.52 -19.16
CA ALA A 3 -18.96 -5.60 -19.98
C ALA A 3 -17.91 -4.90 -19.10
N LEU A 4 -16.63 -5.08 -19.41
CA LEU A 4 -15.55 -4.37 -18.72
C LEU A 4 -15.72 -2.87 -18.99
N PRO A 5 -15.73 -2.01 -17.96
CA PRO A 5 -15.88 -0.57 -18.13
C PRO A 5 -14.77 -0.03 -19.04
N SER A 6 -15.11 0.90 -19.93
CA SER A 6 -14.15 1.51 -20.86
C SER A 6 -12.98 2.14 -20.09
N ARG A 7 -11.78 2.20 -20.69
CA ARG A 7 -10.59 2.80 -20.06
C ARG A 7 -10.84 4.21 -19.51
N ALA A 8 -11.72 4.97 -20.16
CA ALA A 8 -12.14 6.29 -19.72
C ALA A 8 -12.95 6.22 -18.41
N ALA A 9 -13.93 5.31 -18.33
CA ALA A 9 -14.67 5.04 -17.10
C ALA A 9 -13.72 4.57 -15.98
N GLN A 10 -12.84 3.60 -16.24
CA GLN A 10 -11.85 3.13 -15.27
C GLN A 10 -10.99 4.28 -14.69
N SER A 11 -10.59 5.24 -15.54
CA SER A 11 -9.81 6.41 -15.10
C SER A 11 -10.62 7.41 -14.25
N ALA A 12 -11.90 7.59 -14.56
CA ALA A 12 -12.80 8.46 -13.82
C ALA A 12 -13.11 7.87 -12.43
N TRP A 13 -13.31 6.55 -12.36
CA TRP A 13 -13.39 5.80 -11.11
C TRP A 13 -12.09 5.98 -10.31
N ASN A 14 -10.91 5.71 -10.89
CA ASN A 14 -9.63 5.88 -10.18
C ASN A 14 -9.40 7.30 -9.64
N LYS A 15 -9.82 8.34 -10.40
CA LYS A 15 -9.72 9.74 -9.95
C LYS A 15 -10.70 10.07 -8.82
N ALA A 16 -11.93 9.57 -8.89
CA ALA A 16 -12.92 9.77 -7.83
C ALA A 16 -12.49 9.13 -6.50
N PHE A 17 -11.81 7.99 -6.57
CA PHE A 17 -11.25 7.30 -5.40
C PHE A 17 -9.82 7.73 -5.06
N ALA A 18 -9.19 8.63 -5.81
CA ALA A 18 -7.83 9.06 -5.52
C ALA A 18 -7.72 9.81 -4.17
N GLY A 19 -8.74 10.59 -3.81
CA GLY A 19 -8.83 11.27 -2.51
C GLY A 19 -9.09 10.32 -1.33
N THR A 20 -9.94 9.31 -1.53
CA THR A 20 -10.25 8.27 -0.53
C THR A 20 -9.14 7.23 -0.41
N GLY A 21 -8.44 6.94 -1.50
CA GLY A 21 -7.31 6.01 -1.56
C GLY A 21 -6.13 6.50 -0.73
N ALA A 22 -5.86 7.82 -0.71
CA ALA A 22 -4.81 8.39 0.14
C ALA A 22 -5.09 8.18 1.64
N ILE A 23 -6.34 8.35 2.06
CA ILE A 23 -6.75 8.10 3.47
C ILE A 23 -6.70 6.60 3.78
N ALA A 24 -7.15 5.76 2.85
CA ALA A 24 -7.14 4.30 3.02
C ALA A 24 -5.71 3.71 3.06
N GLN A 25 -4.74 4.35 2.39
CA GLN A 25 -3.32 3.96 2.40
C GLN A 25 -2.57 4.42 3.66
N LEU A 26 -3.07 5.43 4.37
CA LEU A 26 -2.41 6.05 5.53
C LEU A 26 -1.94 5.03 6.59
N PRO A 27 -2.72 4.02 7.00
CA PRO A 27 -2.26 3.05 7.99
C PRO A 27 -1.03 2.25 7.53
N PHE A 28 -0.97 1.91 6.24
CA PHE A 28 0.15 1.15 5.66
C PHE A 28 1.39 2.03 5.51
N ASP A 29 1.22 3.31 5.20
CA ASP A 29 2.32 4.28 5.19
C ASP A 29 2.87 4.53 6.59
N LEU A 30 2.00 4.58 7.60
CA LEU A 30 2.41 4.69 8.99
C LEU A 30 3.21 3.45 9.43
N MET A 31 2.78 2.24 9.08
CA MET A 31 3.54 1.01 9.37
C MET A 31 4.95 1.07 8.78
N ARG A 32 5.09 1.48 7.52
CA ARG A 32 6.40 1.64 6.86
C ARG A 32 7.26 2.69 7.55
N ALA A 33 6.67 3.84 7.91
CA ALA A 33 7.36 4.90 8.62
C ALA A 33 7.84 4.46 10.01
N GLN A 34 7.00 3.75 10.77
CA GLN A 34 7.33 3.23 12.09
C GLN A 34 8.45 2.19 12.03
N TYR A 35 8.39 1.26 11.07
CA TYR A 35 9.45 0.29 10.87
C TYR A 35 10.78 0.97 10.54
N ALA A 36 10.76 1.96 9.64
CA ALA A 36 11.96 2.73 9.30
C ALA A 36 12.52 3.49 10.51
N GLN A 37 11.67 4.05 11.38
CA GLN A 37 12.11 4.66 12.65
C GLN A 37 12.69 3.62 13.61
N ALA A 38 12.06 2.46 13.74
CA ALA A 38 12.54 1.39 14.60
C ALA A 38 13.94 0.90 14.17
N VAL A 39 14.18 0.77 12.86
CA VAL A 39 15.51 0.45 12.32
C VAL A 39 16.51 1.58 12.59
N ARG A 40 16.13 2.85 12.39
CA ARG A 40 17.00 4.01 12.66
C ARG A 40 17.40 4.12 14.13
N ASN A 41 16.47 3.82 15.01
CA ASN A 41 16.66 3.90 16.46
C ASN A 41 17.28 2.62 17.05
N GLY A 42 17.63 1.63 16.22
CA GLY A 42 18.24 0.38 16.67
C GLY A 42 17.29 -0.57 17.41
N LEU A 43 15.98 -0.31 17.38
CA LEU A 43 14.95 -1.18 17.97
C LEU A 43 14.71 -2.44 17.14
N VAL A 44 15.03 -2.39 15.84
CA VAL A 44 14.97 -3.52 14.90
C VAL A 44 16.32 -3.63 14.21
N GLU A 45 16.75 -4.87 13.97
CA GLU A 45 18.00 -5.14 13.25
C GLU A 45 18.00 -4.48 11.86
N ARG A 46 19.11 -3.82 11.52
CA ARG A 46 19.31 -3.18 10.22
C ARG A 46 19.71 -4.20 9.15
N SER A 47 18.80 -5.11 8.85
CA SER A 47 18.95 -6.17 7.85
C SER A 47 18.13 -5.87 6.58
N LEU A 48 18.78 -5.90 5.42
CA LEU A 48 18.10 -5.72 4.13
C LEU A 48 17.10 -6.85 3.85
N LEU A 49 17.39 -8.07 4.30
CA LEU A 49 16.48 -9.21 4.16
C LEU A 49 15.23 -9.03 5.03
N ALA A 50 15.41 -8.58 6.28
CA ALA A 50 14.31 -8.30 7.20
C ALA A 50 13.44 -7.15 6.69
N ALA A 51 14.06 -6.06 6.21
CA ALA A 51 13.34 -4.93 5.63
C ALA A 51 12.55 -5.34 4.38
N GLY A 52 13.16 -6.13 3.50
CA GLY A 52 12.49 -6.66 2.31
C GLY A 52 11.33 -7.60 2.66
N ARG A 53 11.46 -8.42 3.71
CA ARG A 53 10.37 -9.28 4.20
C ARG A 53 9.22 -8.44 4.74
N PHE A 54 9.52 -7.49 5.61
CA PHE A 54 8.53 -6.56 6.18
C PHE A 54 7.74 -5.84 5.07
N GLU A 55 8.43 -5.27 4.07
CA GLU A 55 7.77 -4.56 2.97
C GLU A 55 6.85 -5.48 2.15
N ARG A 56 7.22 -6.75 1.94
CA ARG A 56 6.36 -7.73 1.24
C ARG A 56 5.13 -8.10 2.07
N ASP A 57 5.29 -8.22 3.38
CA ASP A 57 4.21 -8.56 4.29
C ASP A 57 3.20 -7.40 4.37
N VAL A 58 3.67 -6.15 4.53
CA VAL A 58 2.81 -4.95 4.48
C VAL A 58 2.12 -4.80 3.13
N ALA A 59 2.83 -5.01 2.01
CA ALA A 59 2.21 -4.95 0.69
C ALA A 59 1.14 -6.03 0.48
N THR A 60 1.33 -7.22 1.07
CA THR A 60 0.34 -8.30 1.01
C THR A 60 -0.89 -7.94 1.83
N LEU A 61 -0.70 -7.42 3.03
CA LEU A 61 -1.79 -6.93 3.88
C LEU A 61 -2.56 -5.79 3.18
N GLU A 62 -1.85 -4.82 2.62
CA GLU A 62 -2.45 -3.70 1.88
C GLU A 62 -3.31 -4.19 0.70
N ARG A 63 -2.83 -5.18 -0.06
CA ARG A 63 -3.61 -5.80 -1.14
C ARG A 63 -4.83 -6.58 -0.62
N MET A 64 -4.70 -7.28 0.50
CA MET A 64 -5.83 -8.01 1.10
C MET A 64 -6.90 -7.06 1.62
N THR A 65 -6.52 -5.92 2.19
CA THR A 65 -7.44 -4.95 2.79
C THR A 65 -8.06 -4.01 1.75
N LEU A 66 -7.26 -3.49 0.82
CA LEU A 66 -7.68 -2.44 -0.12
C LEU A 66 -7.99 -2.97 -1.53
N GLY A 67 -7.57 -4.21 -1.85
CA GLY A 67 -7.80 -4.81 -3.16
C GLY A 67 -7.28 -3.91 -4.29
N PRO A 68 -8.13 -3.53 -5.27
CA PRO A 68 -7.76 -2.64 -6.37
C PRO A 68 -7.28 -1.23 -5.95
N LEU A 69 -7.59 -0.79 -4.73
CA LEU A 69 -7.15 0.51 -4.20
C LEU A 69 -5.77 0.45 -3.53
N ALA A 70 -5.21 -0.76 -3.37
CA ALA A 70 -3.85 -0.94 -2.89
C ALA A 70 -2.86 -0.28 -3.84
N ARG A 71 -1.74 0.22 -3.30
CA ARG A 71 -0.71 0.83 -4.13
C ARG A 71 -0.19 -0.13 -5.19
N SER A 72 -0.25 0.28 -6.46
CA SER A 72 0.50 -0.36 -7.54
C SER A 72 1.97 0.01 -7.39
N ARG A 73 2.76 -0.87 -6.79
CA ARG A 73 4.23 -0.80 -6.86
C ARG A 73 4.71 -1.51 -8.12
#